data_AF-A0A843IZJ4-F1
#
_entry.id   AF-A0A843IZJ4-F1
#
_cell.length_a   1.000
_cell.length_b   1.000
_cell.length_c   1.000
_cell.angle_alpha   90.00
_cell.angle_beta   90.00
_cell.angle_gamma   90.00
#
_symmetry.space_group_name_H-M   'P 1'
#
loop_
_entity.id
_entity.type
_entity.pdbx_description
1 polymer ?
#
loop_
_entity_poly.entity_id
_entity_poly.type
_entity_poly.pdbx_seq_one_letter_code
_entity_poly.pdbx_strand_id
1 'polypeptide(L)'
;MANEKAIKVAELKPGETGRGVARLDPALMDVLDIKFGDIIQIDGNKKTVVKVLRGGPEDANRGIIRIDGATRRNAGVSIDERVSIKKVAAKNAEKITFAPTDQLRLQGGEDFLRQNFEGRAISKGDTITLNVMGNRIELVVTSFSPSGDAVIMCSTTQVKISDKPAADKGDVPKVSYDDIGGLGDAVRKIREMVELPLRHPELFKRLGVEAPKGVLLHGPPGTGKTMLAKAVAGETSSNFISIGGPEIVSKFYGESEGKLREIFKEAEEYAPSIIFIDEIDSIAPKRDEVNG
;
A
#
# COMPACT_ATOMS: atom_id res chain seq x y z
N MET A 1 31.79 -6.85 7.28
CA MET A 1 31.84 -5.39 7.13
C MET A 1 31.68 -5.03 5.66
N ALA A 2 30.46 -4.74 5.25
CA ALA A 2 30.14 -3.88 4.11
C ALA A 2 28.70 -3.44 4.38
N ASN A 3 28.45 -2.14 4.51
CA ASN A 3 27.10 -1.63 4.60
C ASN A 3 26.29 -2.19 3.42
N GLU A 4 25.39 -3.14 3.68
CA GLU A 4 24.21 -3.37 2.85
C GLU A 4 23.56 -2.00 2.74
N LYS A 5 23.80 -1.32 1.61
CA LYS A 5 23.40 0.07 1.42
C LYS A 5 21.89 0.06 1.47
N ALA A 6 21.35 0.47 2.61
CA ALA A 6 19.93 0.54 2.86
C ALA A 6 19.34 1.57 1.88
N ILE A 7 18.70 1.09 0.81
CA ILE A 7 18.17 1.87 -0.30
C ILE A 7 16.84 2.47 0.16
N LYS A 8 16.69 3.77 -0.02
CA LYS A 8 15.48 4.47 0.40
C LYS A 8 14.33 4.20 -0.57
N VAL A 9 13.19 3.79 -0.04
CA VAL A 9 11.96 3.54 -0.81
C VAL A 9 11.32 4.88 -1.19
N ALA A 10 10.98 5.02 -2.46
CA ALA A 10 10.28 6.16 -3.02
C ALA A 10 9.07 5.70 -3.84
N GLU A 11 8.17 6.64 -4.11
CA GLU A 11 6.97 6.37 -4.89
C GLU A 11 7.29 6.27 -6.39
N LEU A 12 6.67 5.27 -7.04
CA LEU A 12 6.71 5.14 -8.49
C LEU A 12 5.88 6.24 -9.16
N LYS A 13 6.31 6.69 -10.33
CA LYS A 13 5.60 7.77 -11.03
C LYS A 13 4.23 7.28 -11.54
N PRO A 14 3.22 8.17 -11.59
CA PRO A 14 1.91 7.82 -12.16
C PRO A 14 2.03 7.24 -13.57
N GLY A 15 1.29 6.16 -13.84
CA GLY A 15 1.26 5.48 -15.15
C GLY A 15 2.13 4.22 -15.26
N GLU A 16 3.02 3.98 -14.30
CA GLU A 16 3.83 2.76 -14.21
C GLU A 16 3.36 1.81 -13.09
N THR A 17 2.46 2.28 -12.23
CA THR A 17 1.83 1.51 -11.15
C THR A 17 1.18 0.22 -11.66
N GLY A 18 1.33 -0.86 -10.91
CA GLY A 18 0.65 -2.11 -11.19
C GLY A 18 1.27 -2.86 -12.37
N ARG A 19 2.51 -2.57 -12.75
CA ARG A 19 3.27 -3.34 -13.77
C ARG A 19 4.27 -4.32 -13.16
N GLY A 20 4.43 -4.36 -11.84
CA GLY A 20 5.42 -5.22 -11.17
C GLY A 20 6.87 -4.81 -11.48
N VAL A 21 7.10 -3.50 -11.60
CA VAL A 21 8.41 -2.92 -11.94
C VAL A 21 8.89 -1.99 -10.84
N ALA A 22 10.21 -1.88 -10.72
CA ALA A 22 10.86 -0.92 -9.84
C ALA A 22 11.85 -0.07 -10.65
N ARG A 23 11.91 1.23 -10.39
CA ARG A 23 12.96 2.10 -10.94
C ARG A 23 14.08 2.26 -9.93
N LEU A 24 15.28 1.82 -10.28
CA LEU A 24 16.45 1.92 -9.43
C LEU A 24 17.33 3.10 -9.86
N ASP A 25 17.90 3.80 -8.88
CA ASP A 25 18.92 4.83 -9.10
C ASP A 25 20.00 4.31 -10.08
N PRO A 26 20.25 5.00 -11.22
CA PRO A 26 21.24 4.59 -12.21
C PRO A 26 22.64 4.37 -11.62
N ALA A 27 23.07 5.18 -10.66
CA ALA A 27 24.38 5.03 -10.02
C ALA A 27 24.43 3.77 -9.14
N LEU A 28 23.32 3.40 -8.50
CA LEU A 28 23.23 2.13 -7.77
C LEU A 28 23.22 0.93 -8.70
N MET A 29 22.58 1.03 -9.87
CA MET A 29 22.61 -0.03 -10.88
C MET A 29 24.04 -0.36 -11.30
N ASP A 30 24.85 0.68 -11.57
CA ASP A 30 26.25 0.52 -11.97
C ASP A 30 27.10 -0.09 -10.84
N VAL A 31 26.89 0.35 -9.58
CA VAL A 31 27.63 -0.15 -8.41
C VAL A 31 27.27 -1.60 -8.08
N LEU A 32 26.02 -2.02 -8.30
CA LEU A 32 25.53 -3.35 -7.96
C LEU A 32 25.53 -4.33 -9.14
N ASP A 33 26.03 -3.91 -10.32
CA ASP A 33 25.97 -4.65 -11.59
C ASP A 33 24.55 -5.17 -11.91
N ILE A 34 23.55 -4.32 -11.68
CA ILE A 34 22.15 -4.58 -11.98
C ILE A 34 21.83 -3.91 -13.32
N LYS A 35 21.31 -4.68 -14.27
CA LYS A 35 20.97 -4.23 -15.62
C LYS A 35 19.47 -4.04 -15.76
N PHE A 36 19.10 -3.32 -16.81
CA PHE A 36 17.70 -3.19 -17.21
C PHE A 36 17.08 -4.58 -17.46
N GLY A 37 15.92 -4.84 -16.84
CA GLY A 37 15.19 -6.09 -16.98
C GLY A 37 15.61 -7.18 -15.99
N ASP A 38 16.68 -7.00 -15.21
CA ASP A 38 17.05 -7.93 -14.15
C ASP A 38 15.95 -8.02 -13.10
N ILE A 39 15.82 -9.20 -12.48
CA ILE A 39 14.94 -9.39 -11.34
C ILE A 39 15.75 -9.22 -10.06
N ILE A 40 15.23 -8.41 -9.16
CA ILE A 40 15.79 -8.22 -7.82
C ILE A 40 14.80 -8.67 -6.78
N GLN A 41 15.33 -9.19 -5.68
CA GLN A 41 14.60 -9.36 -4.43
C GLN A 41 14.76 -8.08 -3.60
N ILE A 42 13.63 -7.61 -3.06
CA ILE A 42 13.56 -6.56 -2.06
C ILE A 42 13.33 -7.24 -0.71
N ASP A 43 14.25 -6.99 0.21
CA ASP A 43 14.20 -7.46 1.58
C ASP A 43 13.76 -6.30 2.49
N GLY A 44 12.48 -6.30 2.85
CA GLY A 44 11.89 -5.44 3.89
C GLY A 44 11.50 -6.26 5.11
N ASN A 45 10.35 -5.97 5.71
CA ASN A 45 9.74 -6.85 6.73
C ASN A 45 9.32 -8.21 6.15
N LYS A 46 9.05 -8.24 4.84
CA LYS A 46 8.78 -9.41 4.02
C LYS A 46 9.66 -9.35 2.78
N LYS A 47 9.84 -10.51 2.16
CA LYS A 47 10.63 -10.65 0.92
C LYS A 47 9.69 -10.64 -0.27
N THR A 48 10.00 -9.81 -1.25
CA THR A 48 9.26 -9.75 -2.53
C THR A 48 10.23 -9.56 -3.68
N VAL A 49 9.76 -9.67 -4.92
CA VAL A 49 10.60 -9.58 -6.12
C VAL A 49 10.00 -8.64 -7.15
N VAL A 50 10.86 -7.97 -7.90
CA VAL A 50 10.44 -7.02 -8.93
C VAL A 50 11.41 -7.01 -10.10
N LYS A 51 10.90 -6.62 -11.27
CA LYS A 51 11.72 -6.34 -12.44
C LYS A 51 12.28 -4.92 -12.38
N VAL A 52 13.58 -4.77 -12.58
CA VAL A 52 14.26 -3.48 -12.52
C VAL A 52 14.20 -2.76 -13.85
N LEU A 53 13.80 -1.51 -13.80
CA LEU A 53 13.95 -0.51 -14.86
C LEU A 53 14.94 0.56 -14.38
N ARG A 54 15.54 1.26 -15.35
CA ARG A 54 16.46 2.35 -15.05
C ARG A 54 15.70 3.57 -14.52
N GLY A 55 16.14 4.13 -13.40
CA GLY A 55 15.66 5.42 -12.89
C GLY A 55 15.95 6.58 -13.84
N GLY A 56 15.24 7.69 -13.66
CA GLY A 56 15.52 8.91 -14.40
C GLY A 56 16.85 9.55 -13.97
N PRO A 57 17.44 10.44 -14.78
CA PRO A 57 18.66 11.17 -14.40
C PRO A 57 18.52 11.93 -13.08
N GLU A 58 17.32 12.40 -12.75
CA GLU A 58 16.98 13.10 -11.50
C GLU A 58 17.07 12.23 -10.24
N ASP A 59 17.09 10.91 -10.41
CA ASP A 59 17.20 9.95 -9.31
C ASP A 59 18.65 9.50 -9.08
N ALA A 60 19.60 9.94 -9.92
CA ALA A 60 20.99 9.52 -9.85
C ALA A 60 21.67 9.96 -8.54
N ASN A 61 22.43 9.04 -7.92
CA ASN A 61 23.17 9.24 -6.66
C ASN A 61 22.30 9.57 -5.45
N ARG A 62 20.99 9.33 -5.50
CA ARG A 62 20.09 9.55 -4.37
C ARG A 62 19.95 8.32 -3.49
N GLY A 63 20.40 7.16 -3.96
CA GLY A 63 20.31 5.91 -3.22
C GLY A 63 18.87 5.43 -3.05
N ILE A 64 18.02 5.64 -4.06
CA ILE A 64 16.58 5.36 -3.99
C ILE A 64 16.15 4.23 -4.92
N ILE A 65 15.06 3.56 -4.52
CA ILE A 65 14.29 2.66 -5.37
C ILE A 65 12.83 3.11 -5.37
N ARG A 66 12.27 3.32 -6.56
CA ARG A 66 10.86 3.66 -6.72
C ARG A 66 10.05 2.40 -6.99
N ILE A 67 9.06 2.14 -6.14
CA ILE A 67 8.16 0.99 -6.21
C ILE A 67 6.71 1.43 -6.01
N ASP A 68 5.77 0.66 -6.57
CA ASP A 68 4.34 0.90 -6.41
C ASP A 68 3.79 0.40 -5.06
N GLY A 69 2.58 0.81 -4.71
CA GLY A 69 1.92 0.43 -3.45
C GLY A 69 1.77 -1.09 -3.28
N ALA A 70 1.49 -1.83 -4.36
CA ALA A 70 1.39 -3.28 -4.31
C ALA A 70 2.72 -3.94 -3.91
N THR A 71 3.83 -3.52 -4.52
CA THR A 71 5.17 -3.99 -4.16
C THR A 71 5.55 -3.59 -2.73
N ARG A 72 5.25 -2.35 -2.32
CA ARG A 72 5.48 -1.89 -0.94
C ARG A 72 4.75 -2.77 0.08
N ARG A 73 3.48 -3.09 -0.16
CA ARG A 73 2.69 -4.00 0.68
C ARG A 73 3.28 -5.41 0.74
N ASN A 74 3.74 -5.95 -0.39
CA ASN A 74 4.36 -7.28 -0.44
C ASN A 74 5.71 -7.32 0.31
N ALA A 75 6.52 -6.27 0.20
CA ALA A 75 7.75 -6.09 0.98
C ALA A 75 7.47 -5.74 2.45
N GLY A 76 6.26 -5.28 2.77
CA GLY A 76 5.89 -4.80 4.11
C GLY A 76 6.64 -3.54 4.52
N VAL A 77 6.84 -2.60 3.58
CA VAL A 77 7.59 -1.36 3.81
C VAL A 77 6.79 -0.14 3.39
N SER A 78 7.06 0.99 4.03
CA SER A 78 6.48 2.29 3.74
C SER A 78 7.41 3.15 2.87
N ILE A 79 6.89 4.26 2.34
CA ILE A 79 7.71 5.28 1.68
C ILE A 79 8.74 5.83 2.69
N ASP A 80 9.90 6.26 2.20
CA ASP A 80 11.04 6.78 2.97
C ASP A 80 11.78 5.79 3.89
N GLU A 81 11.21 4.59 4.13
CA GLU A 81 11.92 3.49 4.77
C GLU A 81 13.07 2.99 3.90
N ARG A 82 13.94 2.17 4.48
CA ARG A 82 15.09 1.62 3.77
C ARG A 82 15.00 0.11 3.65
N VAL A 83 15.40 -0.40 2.49
CA VAL A 83 15.41 -1.82 2.16
C VAL A 83 16.78 -2.25 1.66
N SER A 84 17.09 -3.54 1.80
CA SER A 84 18.18 -4.15 1.06
C SER A 84 17.65 -4.79 -0.22
N ILE A 85 18.47 -4.80 -1.26
CA ILE A 85 18.15 -5.48 -2.51
C ILE A 85 19.27 -6.43 -2.90
N LYS A 86 18.90 -7.52 -3.57
CA LYS A 86 19.86 -8.44 -4.19
C LYS A 86 19.33 -8.91 -5.54
N LYS A 87 20.23 -9.15 -6.49
CA LYS A 87 19.89 -9.75 -7.78
C LYS A 87 19.51 -11.22 -7.59
N VAL A 88 18.43 -11.65 -8.23
CA VAL A 88 17.95 -13.04 -8.18
C VAL A 88 17.72 -13.57 -9.59
N ALA A 89 18.00 -14.85 -9.80
CA ALA A 89 17.70 -15.52 -11.05
C ALA A 89 16.23 -15.95 -11.05
N ALA A 90 15.47 -15.54 -12.06
CA ALA A 90 14.08 -15.92 -12.24
C ALA A 90 13.92 -16.69 -13.55
N LYS A 91 13.34 -17.89 -13.47
CA LYS A 91 12.99 -18.69 -14.65
C LYS A 91 11.54 -18.42 -15.05
N ASN A 92 11.19 -18.74 -16.29
CA ASN A 92 9.79 -18.71 -16.73
C ASN A 92 8.99 -19.72 -15.92
N ALA A 93 7.82 -19.30 -15.42
CA ALA A 93 6.96 -20.15 -14.64
C ALA A 93 6.24 -21.16 -15.54
N GLU A 94 6.33 -22.43 -15.20
CA GLU A 94 5.51 -23.50 -15.78
C GLU A 94 4.11 -23.49 -15.15
N LYS A 95 4.07 -23.27 -13.83
CA LYS A 95 2.83 -23.30 -13.05
C LYS A 95 2.91 -22.32 -11.89
N ILE A 96 1.81 -21.62 -11.60
CA ILE A 96 1.66 -20.78 -10.41
C ILE A 96 0.31 -21.07 -9.77
N THR A 97 0.32 -21.30 -8.46
CA THR A 97 -0.89 -21.55 -7.68
C THR A 97 -1.17 -20.38 -6.75
N PHE A 98 -2.36 -19.81 -6.90
CA PHE A 98 -2.89 -18.74 -6.08
C PHE A 98 -3.93 -19.28 -5.10
N ALA A 99 -4.08 -18.63 -3.96
CA ALA A 99 -5.19 -18.85 -3.03
C ALA A 99 -5.81 -17.50 -2.66
N PRO A 100 -7.14 -17.39 -2.61
CA PRO A 100 -7.79 -16.16 -2.18
C PRO A 100 -7.55 -15.90 -0.69
N THR A 101 -7.66 -14.65 -0.26
CA THR A 101 -7.68 -14.29 1.17
C THR A 101 -9.00 -14.66 1.83
N ASP A 102 -10.09 -14.57 1.07
CA ASP A 102 -11.46 -14.87 1.51
C ASP A 102 -12.03 -16.09 0.79
N GLN A 103 -13.13 -16.65 1.32
CA GLN A 103 -13.84 -17.73 0.63
C GLN A 103 -14.42 -17.20 -0.68
N LEU A 104 -13.80 -17.57 -1.79
CA LEU A 104 -14.20 -17.14 -3.12
C LEU A 104 -14.16 -18.33 -4.07
N ARG A 105 -15.23 -18.47 -4.86
CA ARG A 105 -15.28 -19.39 -6.00
C ARG A 105 -15.15 -18.58 -7.28
N LEU A 106 -13.94 -18.49 -7.80
CA LEU A 106 -13.66 -17.92 -9.11
C LEU A 106 -13.57 -19.04 -10.15
N GLN A 107 -14.53 -19.08 -11.06
CA GLN A 107 -14.38 -19.87 -12.30
C GLN A 107 -13.89 -18.95 -13.41
N GLY A 108 -12.86 -19.37 -14.15
CA GLY A 108 -12.35 -18.65 -15.32
C GLY A 108 -11.42 -17.46 -15.04
N GLY A 109 -11.04 -17.21 -13.78
CA GLY A 109 -10.10 -16.13 -13.42
C GLY A 109 -8.63 -16.39 -13.81
N GLU A 110 -8.30 -17.63 -14.18
CA GLU A 110 -6.93 -18.08 -14.45
C GLU A 110 -6.33 -17.41 -15.70
N ASP A 111 -7.10 -17.35 -16.79
CA ASP A 111 -6.66 -16.70 -18.03
C ASP A 111 -6.52 -15.19 -17.83
N PHE A 112 -7.43 -14.58 -17.08
CA PHE A 112 -7.36 -13.16 -16.73
C PHE A 112 -6.10 -12.84 -15.94
N LEU A 113 -5.76 -13.65 -14.92
CA LEU A 113 -4.51 -13.52 -14.18
C LEU A 113 -3.30 -13.64 -15.08
N ARG A 114 -3.27 -14.68 -15.93
CA ARG A 114 -2.15 -14.92 -16.83
C ARG A 114 -1.90 -13.72 -17.75
N GLN A 115 -2.95 -13.17 -18.36
CA GLN A 115 -2.85 -12.04 -19.27
C GLN A 115 -2.45 -10.73 -18.56
N ASN A 116 -3.04 -10.43 -17.40
CA ASN A 116 -2.77 -9.16 -16.70
C ASN A 116 -1.39 -9.13 -16.03
N PHE A 117 -0.87 -10.30 -15.65
CA PHE A 117 0.38 -10.44 -14.90
C PHE A 117 1.53 -11.02 -15.74
N GLU A 118 1.34 -11.18 -17.06
CA GLU A 118 2.40 -11.61 -17.97
C GLU A 118 3.63 -10.69 -17.88
N GLY A 119 4.81 -11.32 -17.87
CA GLY A 119 6.11 -10.66 -17.78
C GLY A 119 6.49 -10.19 -16.38
N ARG A 120 5.64 -10.34 -15.37
CA ARG A 120 5.95 -9.93 -13.99
C ARG A 120 6.74 -10.99 -13.25
N ALA A 121 7.65 -10.55 -12.40
CA ALA A 121 8.30 -11.42 -11.43
C ALA A 121 7.37 -11.66 -10.24
N ILE A 122 7.36 -12.88 -9.74
CA ILE A 122 6.48 -13.34 -8.68
C ILE A 122 7.30 -14.16 -7.68
N SER A 123 7.11 -13.88 -6.38
CA SER A 123 7.65 -14.65 -5.27
C SER A 123 6.53 -15.32 -4.46
N LYS A 124 6.90 -16.32 -3.66
CA LYS A 124 5.98 -17.08 -2.83
C LYS A 124 5.56 -16.20 -1.64
N GLY A 125 4.26 -16.08 -1.42
CA GLY A 125 3.67 -15.27 -0.36
C GLY A 125 3.39 -13.82 -0.75
N ASP A 126 3.71 -13.43 -1.99
CA ASP A 126 3.26 -12.16 -2.57
C ASP A 126 1.74 -12.17 -2.72
N THR A 127 1.12 -11.01 -2.46
CA THR A 127 -0.30 -10.78 -2.69
C THR A 127 -0.47 -10.00 -3.99
N ILE A 128 -1.41 -10.44 -4.81
CA ILE A 128 -1.83 -9.82 -6.05
C ILE A 128 -3.27 -9.35 -5.90
N THR A 129 -3.52 -8.08 -6.24
CA THR A 129 -4.87 -7.51 -6.23
C THR A 129 -5.43 -7.48 -7.65
N LEU A 130 -6.62 -8.05 -7.82
CA LEU A 130 -7.43 -7.94 -9.03
C LEU A 130 -8.61 -7.01 -8.79
N ASN A 131 -8.85 -6.11 -9.74
CA ASN A 131 -10.09 -5.33 -9.79
C ASN A 131 -11.02 -5.98 -10.81
N VAL A 132 -12.07 -6.66 -10.35
CA VAL A 132 -13.06 -7.32 -11.20
C VAL A 132 -14.43 -6.76 -10.87
N MET A 133 -15.05 -6.06 -11.83
CA MET A 133 -16.40 -5.49 -11.69
C MET A 133 -16.55 -4.59 -10.43
N GLY A 134 -15.53 -3.81 -10.11
CA GLY A 134 -15.52 -2.93 -8.92
C GLY A 134 -15.16 -3.64 -7.61
N ASN A 135 -15.10 -4.97 -7.59
CA ASN A 135 -14.64 -5.74 -6.44
C ASN A 135 -13.12 -5.95 -6.48
N ARG A 136 -12.48 -5.79 -5.33
CA ARG A 136 -11.07 -6.10 -5.12
C ARG A 136 -10.94 -7.53 -4.63
N ILE A 137 -10.24 -8.34 -5.39
CA ILE A 137 -9.95 -9.73 -5.04
C ILE A 137 -8.45 -9.83 -4.78
N GLU A 138 -8.08 -10.27 -3.58
CA GLU A 138 -6.69 -10.49 -3.22
C GLU A 138 -6.35 -11.98 -3.30
N LEU A 139 -5.27 -12.26 -4.01
CA LEU A 139 -4.78 -13.60 -4.25
C LEU A 139 -3.33 -13.70 -3.79
N VAL A 140 -3.05 -14.66 -2.92
CA VAL A 140 -1.71 -14.94 -2.41
C VAL A 140 -1.06 -16.03 -3.24
N VAL A 141 0.20 -15.83 -3.62
CA VAL A 141 1.00 -16.85 -4.32
C VAL A 141 1.39 -17.93 -3.31
N THR A 142 0.80 -19.11 -3.41
CA THR A 142 1.08 -20.22 -2.49
C THR A 142 2.27 -21.07 -2.93
N SER A 143 2.42 -21.25 -4.24
CA SER A 143 3.48 -22.06 -4.84
C SER A 143 3.64 -21.79 -6.33
N PHE A 144 4.80 -22.10 -6.88
CA PHE A 144 5.08 -22.07 -8.30
C PHE A 144 6.12 -23.13 -8.70
N SER A 145 6.17 -23.46 -10.00
CA SER A 145 7.17 -24.32 -10.63
C SER A 145 7.87 -23.56 -11.76
N PRO A 146 9.20 -23.64 -11.91
CA PRO A 146 10.14 -24.38 -11.05
C PRO A 146 10.37 -23.70 -9.69
N SER A 147 10.71 -24.48 -8.66
CA SER A 147 11.02 -23.95 -7.33
C SER A 147 12.26 -23.05 -7.35
N GLY A 148 12.20 -21.92 -6.66
CA GLY A 148 13.25 -20.92 -6.56
C GLY A 148 12.79 -19.72 -5.74
N ASP A 149 13.61 -18.65 -5.72
CA ASP A 149 13.24 -17.39 -5.05
C ASP A 149 12.22 -16.58 -5.85
N ALA A 150 12.23 -16.72 -7.18
CA ALA A 150 11.37 -15.97 -8.10
C ALA A 150 11.08 -16.75 -9.37
N VAL A 151 9.92 -16.51 -9.95
CA VAL A 151 9.59 -16.90 -11.33
C VAL A 151 8.98 -15.74 -12.11
N ILE A 152 9.07 -15.79 -13.43
CA ILE A 152 8.43 -14.82 -14.33
C ILE A 152 7.16 -15.45 -14.89
N MET A 153 6.02 -14.77 -14.75
CA MET A 153 4.79 -15.23 -15.37
C MET A 153 4.87 -15.04 -16.90
N CYS A 154 4.47 -16.05 -17.65
CA CYS A 154 4.47 -16.05 -19.12
C CYS A 154 3.09 -16.44 -19.66
N SER A 155 2.83 -16.16 -20.92
CA SER A 155 1.64 -16.61 -21.66
C SER A 155 1.42 -18.12 -21.63
N THR A 156 2.47 -18.92 -21.43
CA THR A 156 2.40 -20.39 -21.33
C THR A 156 2.26 -20.91 -19.89
N THR A 157 2.32 -20.04 -18.88
CA THR A 157 2.23 -20.46 -17.48
C THR A 157 0.85 -21.01 -17.13
N GLN A 158 0.79 -22.22 -16.57
CA GLN A 158 -0.44 -22.77 -16.03
C GLN A 158 -0.80 -22.07 -14.70
N VAL A 159 -1.85 -21.25 -14.72
CA VAL A 159 -2.36 -20.60 -13.50
C VAL A 159 -3.42 -21.51 -12.87
N LYS A 160 -3.32 -21.73 -11.56
CA LYS A 160 -4.32 -22.44 -10.77
C LYS A 160 -4.79 -21.55 -9.62
N ILE A 161 -6.09 -21.46 -9.38
CA ILE A 161 -6.65 -20.83 -8.18
C ILE A 161 -7.19 -21.92 -7.25
N SER A 162 -6.79 -21.88 -5.98
CA SER A 162 -7.29 -22.76 -4.93
C SER A 162 -8.63 -22.26 -4.39
N ASP A 163 -9.55 -23.17 -4.11
CA ASP A 163 -10.83 -22.86 -3.46
C ASP A 163 -10.69 -22.58 -1.95
N LYS A 164 -9.56 -23.01 -1.37
CA LYS A 164 -9.25 -22.78 0.04
C LYS A 164 -8.56 -21.43 0.23
N PRO A 165 -9.03 -20.61 1.17
CA PRO A 165 -8.32 -19.39 1.55
C PRO A 165 -6.91 -19.70 2.06
N ALA A 166 -5.97 -18.80 1.77
CA ALA A 166 -4.67 -18.85 2.44
C ALA A 166 -4.86 -18.58 3.94
N ALA A 167 -4.24 -19.38 4.81
CA ALA A 167 -4.29 -19.15 6.24
C ALA A 167 -3.62 -17.82 6.58
N ASP A 168 -4.47 -16.86 6.94
CA ASP A 168 -4.23 -15.66 7.73
C ASP A 168 -3.03 -14.76 7.35
N LYS A 169 -3.33 -13.64 6.71
CA LYS A 169 -2.63 -12.37 6.94
C LYS A 169 -3.71 -11.32 7.21
N GLY A 170 -3.88 -11.01 8.48
CA GLY A 170 -4.86 -10.06 8.98
C GLY A 170 -4.84 -8.69 8.31
N ASP A 171 -6.05 -8.14 8.33
CA ASP A 171 -6.52 -6.78 8.22
C ASP A 171 -6.18 -5.89 7.01
N VAL A 172 -7.27 -5.73 6.25
CA VAL A 172 -7.71 -4.58 5.43
C VAL A 172 -7.07 -4.46 4.05
N PRO A 173 -7.89 -4.34 2.98
CA PRO A 173 -7.41 -3.86 1.69
C PRO A 173 -6.88 -2.44 1.86
N LYS A 174 -5.56 -2.31 2.02
CA LYS A 174 -4.88 -1.02 2.12
C LYS A 174 -4.86 -0.38 0.74
N VAL A 175 -5.83 0.50 0.49
CA VAL A 175 -5.78 1.47 -0.61
C VAL A 175 -4.42 2.18 -0.52
N SER A 176 -3.80 2.43 -1.67
CA SER A 176 -2.57 3.23 -1.77
C SER A 176 -2.84 4.52 -2.54
N TYR A 177 -1.98 5.54 -2.44
CA TYR A 177 -2.15 6.77 -3.22
C TYR A 177 -2.18 6.50 -4.73
N ASP A 178 -1.48 5.45 -5.14
CA ASP A 178 -1.48 4.85 -6.47
C ASP A 178 -2.88 4.47 -7.00
N ASP A 179 -3.82 4.15 -6.12
CA ASP A 179 -5.19 3.78 -6.48
C ASP A 179 -6.11 5.00 -6.69
N ILE A 180 -5.59 6.22 -6.48
CA ILE A 180 -6.37 7.45 -6.48
C ILE A 180 -6.07 8.29 -7.73
N GLY A 181 -6.99 8.28 -8.69
CA GLY A 181 -6.92 9.12 -9.87
C GLY A 181 -7.41 10.55 -9.63
N GLY A 182 -6.77 11.53 -10.28
CA GLY A 182 -7.29 12.90 -10.39
C GLY A 182 -7.20 13.79 -9.13
N LEU A 183 -6.64 13.28 -8.02
CA LEU A 183 -6.55 14.00 -6.74
C LEU A 183 -5.11 14.34 -6.31
N GLY A 184 -4.18 14.48 -7.26
CA GLY A 184 -2.75 14.67 -6.97
C GLY A 184 -2.42 15.81 -6.00
N ASP A 185 -3.12 16.95 -6.10
CA ASP A 185 -2.92 18.08 -5.20
C ASP A 185 -3.48 17.82 -3.80
N ALA A 186 -4.63 17.14 -3.69
CA ALA A 186 -5.21 16.76 -2.41
C ALA A 186 -4.35 15.72 -1.69
N VAL A 187 -3.87 14.72 -2.44
CA VAL A 187 -2.89 13.73 -1.96
C VAL A 187 -1.66 14.43 -1.42
N ARG A 188 -1.03 15.33 -2.19
CA ARG A 188 0.17 16.05 -1.74
C ARG A 188 -0.05 16.81 -0.43
N LYS A 189 -1.13 17.58 -0.34
CA LYS A 189 -1.48 18.36 0.87
C LYS A 189 -1.68 17.47 2.09
N ILE A 190 -2.37 16.33 1.92
CA ILE A 190 -2.59 15.39 3.01
C ILE A 190 -1.28 14.74 3.46
N ARG A 191 -0.39 14.39 2.52
CA ARG A 191 0.93 13.86 2.87
C ARG A 191 1.73 14.85 3.70
N GLU A 192 1.71 16.14 3.34
CA GLU A 192 2.37 17.20 4.10
C GLU A 192 1.74 17.41 5.48
N MET A 193 0.40 17.34 5.60
CA MET A 193 -0.31 17.60 6.85
C MET A 193 -0.37 16.40 7.81
N VAL A 194 -0.32 15.17 7.29
CA VAL A 194 -0.54 13.94 8.07
C VAL A 194 0.69 13.03 8.06
N GLU A 195 1.20 12.68 6.89
CA GLU A 195 2.31 11.72 6.76
C GLU A 195 3.64 12.31 7.26
N LEU A 196 3.95 13.55 6.89
CA LEU A 196 5.21 14.20 7.24
C LEU A 196 5.39 14.39 8.76
N PRO A 197 4.39 14.88 9.54
CA PRO A 197 4.50 14.94 11.00
C PRO A 197 4.71 13.59 11.68
N LEU A 198 4.03 12.55 11.20
CA LEU A 198 4.09 11.22 11.79
C LEU A 198 5.44 10.54 11.52
N ARG A 199 5.99 10.71 10.32
CA ARG A 199 7.28 10.09 9.94
C ARG A 199 8.51 10.89 10.36
N HIS A 200 8.41 12.21 10.36
CA HIS A 200 9.53 13.12 10.60
C HIS A 200 9.24 14.16 11.70
N PRO A 201 8.84 13.75 12.91
CA PRO A 201 8.52 14.68 14.00
C PRO A 201 9.71 15.57 14.40
N GLU A 202 10.94 15.13 14.15
CA GLU A 202 12.17 15.89 14.35
C GLU A 202 12.25 17.16 13.50
N LEU A 203 11.67 17.17 12.30
CA LEU A 203 11.67 18.35 11.42
C LEU A 203 10.81 19.47 12.02
N PHE A 204 9.63 19.12 12.54
CA PHE A 204 8.71 20.07 13.18
C PHE A 204 9.31 20.64 14.47
N LYS A 205 9.95 19.79 15.29
CA LYS A 205 10.67 20.23 16.49
C LYS A 205 11.81 21.19 16.18
N ARG A 206 12.60 20.93 15.13
CA ARG A 206 13.72 21.79 14.71
C ARG A 206 13.25 23.14 14.17
N LEU A 207 12.15 23.14 13.43
CA LEU A 207 11.56 24.36 12.86
C LEU A 207 10.75 25.16 13.88
N GLY A 208 10.46 24.60 15.06
CA GLY A 208 9.67 25.25 16.10
C GLY A 208 8.20 25.45 15.72
N VAL A 209 7.68 24.62 14.81
CA VAL A 209 6.29 24.69 14.34
C VAL A 209 5.50 23.49 14.81
N GLU A 210 4.24 23.70 15.20
CA GLU A 210 3.35 22.59 15.52
C GLU A 210 2.80 21.93 14.27
N ALA A 211 2.67 20.60 14.30
CA ALA A 211 2.00 19.87 13.25
C ALA A 211 0.48 20.13 13.29
N PRO A 212 -0.21 20.13 12.14
CA PRO A 212 -1.66 20.16 12.09
C PRO A 212 -2.26 18.99 12.88
N LYS A 213 -3.20 19.27 13.79
CA LYS A 213 -3.85 18.25 14.63
C LYS A 213 -5.10 17.64 14.00
N GLY A 214 -5.59 18.21 12.90
CA GLY A 214 -6.80 17.75 12.22
C GLY A 214 -6.86 18.22 10.77
N VAL A 215 -7.45 17.39 9.92
CA VAL A 215 -7.64 17.65 8.50
C VAL A 215 -9.11 17.40 8.16
N LEU A 216 -9.76 18.36 7.51
CA LEU A 216 -11.14 18.22 7.03
C LEU A 216 -11.14 18.01 5.51
N LEU A 217 -11.66 16.87 5.06
CA LEU A 217 -11.86 16.59 3.64
C LEU A 217 -13.28 17.01 3.24
N HIS A 218 -13.40 17.98 2.34
CA HIS A 218 -14.70 18.46 1.86
C HIS A 218 -14.81 18.36 0.34
N GLY A 219 -16.04 18.23 -0.16
CA GLY A 219 -16.35 18.15 -1.59
C GLY A 219 -17.62 17.34 -1.86
N PRO A 220 -18.11 17.31 -3.12
CA PRO A 220 -19.29 16.52 -3.51
C PRO A 220 -19.19 15.04 -3.13
N PRO A 221 -20.31 14.32 -2.96
CA PRO A 221 -20.29 12.87 -2.76
C PRO A 221 -19.64 12.18 -3.96
N GLY A 222 -18.99 11.04 -3.73
CA GLY A 222 -18.35 10.24 -4.79
C GLY A 222 -16.98 10.73 -5.27
N THR A 223 -16.41 11.81 -4.70
CA THR A 223 -15.08 12.32 -5.09
C THR A 223 -13.91 11.58 -4.44
N GLY A 224 -14.13 10.42 -3.81
CA GLY A 224 -13.05 9.59 -3.26
C GLY A 224 -12.48 10.02 -1.90
N LYS A 225 -13.18 10.85 -1.10
CA LYS A 225 -12.73 11.29 0.24
C LYS A 225 -12.39 10.11 1.18
N THR A 226 -13.29 9.13 1.28
CA THR A 226 -13.08 7.92 2.08
C THR A 226 -11.92 7.08 1.54
N MET A 227 -11.77 6.97 0.22
CA MET A 227 -10.62 6.26 -0.38
C MET A 227 -9.29 6.97 -0.08
N LEU A 228 -9.28 8.30 -0.11
CA LEU A 228 -8.11 9.10 0.23
C LEU A 228 -7.69 8.91 1.68
N ALA A 229 -8.63 8.94 2.63
CA ALA A 229 -8.33 8.66 4.02
C ALA A 229 -7.78 7.23 4.25
N LYS A 230 -8.40 6.23 3.62
CA LYS A 230 -7.91 4.84 3.66
C LYS A 230 -6.52 4.69 3.03
N ALA A 231 -6.19 5.48 2.01
CA ALA A 231 -4.86 5.48 1.41
C ALA A 231 -3.79 6.02 2.34
N VAL A 232 -4.10 7.09 3.08
CA VAL A 232 -3.19 7.63 4.11
C VAL A 232 -2.91 6.58 5.17
N ALA A 233 -3.95 5.92 5.67
CA ALA A 233 -3.84 4.84 6.66
C ALA A 233 -2.93 3.70 6.18
N GLY A 234 -3.06 3.32 4.91
CA GLY A 234 -2.28 2.26 4.31
C GLY A 234 -0.78 2.59 4.25
N GLU A 235 -0.42 3.86 4.07
CA GLU A 235 0.96 4.29 3.83
C GLU A 235 1.71 4.70 5.11
N THR A 236 1.03 5.27 6.11
CA THR A 236 1.67 5.78 7.33
C THR A 236 2.11 4.71 8.33
N SER A 237 1.74 3.43 8.12
CA SER A 237 2.01 2.32 9.05
C SER A 237 1.62 2.62 10.51
N SER A 238 0.71 3.58 10.70
CA SER A 238 0.19 4.01 11.99
C SER A 238 -1.09 3.25 12.33
N ASN A 239 -1.45 3.18 13.60
CA ASN A 239 -2.75 2.63 13.98
C ASN A 239 -3.87 3.46 13.33
N PHE A 240 -4.89 2.81 12.78
CA PHE A 240 -5.96 3.51 12.07
C PHE A 240 -7.31 3.13 12.65
N ILE A 241 -7.99 4.13 13.20
CA ILE A 241 -9.33 3.96 13.78
C ILE A 241 -10.32 4.68 12.89
N SER A 242 -11.22 3.92 12.26
CA SER A 242 -12.27 4.45 11.39
C SER A 242 -13.59 4.51 12.15
N ILE A 243 -14.27 5.64 12.04
CA ILE A 243 -15.55 5.91 12.68
C ILE A 243 -16.54 6.36 11.61
N GLY A 244 -17.65 5.64 11.43
CA GLY A 244 -18.77 6.14 10.65
C GLY A 244 -19.64 7.09 11.48
N GLY A 245 -19.93 8.28 10.96
CA GLY A 245 -20.83 9.26 11.59
C GLY A 245 -22.10 8.62 12.17
N PRO A 246 -22.91 7.94 11.33
CA PRO A 246 -24.12 7.26 11.76
C PRO A 246 -23.92 6.12 12.76
N GLU A 247 -22.74 5.50 12.81
CA GLU A 247 -22.44 4.37 13.72
C GLU A 247 -22.27 4.83 15.17
N ILE A 248 -21.84 6.08 15.36
CA ILE A 248 -21.67 6.69 16.69
C ILE A 248 -22.98 7.29 17.19
N VAL A 249 -23.82 7.83 16.30
CA VAL A 249 -25.07 8.51 16.67
C VAL A 249 -26.05 7.52 17.33
N SER A 250 -26.13 7.58 18.65
CA SER A 250 -27.08 6.80 19.47
C SER A 250 -28.35 7.59 19.74
N LYS A 251 -29.48 6.88 19.90
CA LYS A 251 -30.74 7.47 20.38
C LYS A 251 -30.71 7.84 21.87
N PHE A 252 -29.72 7.32 22.60
CA PHE A 252 -29.56 7.55 24.04
C PHE A 252 -28.50 8.61 24.29
N TYR A 253 -28.83 9.59 25.12
CA TYR A 253 -27.99 10.74 25.47
C TYR A 253 -26.74 10.28 26.23
N GLY A 254 -25.55 10.75 25.84
CA GLY A 254 -24.28 10.44 26.54
C GLY A 254 -23.53 9.21 26.02
N GLU A 255 -24.21 8.27 25.35
CA GLU A 255 -23.56 7.06 24.82
C GLU A 255 -22.63 7.37 23.64
N SER A 256 -23.03 8.29 22.76
CA SER A 256 -22.22 8.73 21.62
C SER A 256 -20.91 9.39 22.09
N GLU A 257 -20.98 10.28 23.09
CA GLU A 257 -19.81 10.96 23.66
C GLU A 257 -18.93 10.02 24.49
N GLY A 258 -19.52 9.00 25.12
CA GLY A 258 -18.79 7.93 25.80
C GLY A 258 -17.91 7.16 24.83
N LYS A 259 -18.51 6.65 23.74
CA LYS A 259 -17.78 5.92 22.68
C LYS A 259 -16.67 6.76 22.05
N LEU A 260 -16.94 8.04 21.74
CA LEU A 260 -15.91 8.93 21.21
C LEU A 260 -14.74 9.09 22.20
N ARG A 261 -15.01 9.24 23.51
CA ARG A 261 -13.94 9.33 24.51
C ARG A 261 -13.09 8.08 24.58
N GLU A 262 -13.70 6.90 24.50
CA GLU A 262 -12.98 5.62 24.49
C GLU A 262 -12.08 5.50 23.26
N ILE A 263 -12.58 5.85 22.08
CA ILE A 263 -11.82 5.80 20.82
C ILE A 263 -10.61 6.75 20.87
N PHE A 264 -10.79 7.98 21.36
CA PHE A 264 -9.66 8.91 21.48
C PHE A 264 -8.63 8.44 22.51
N LYS A 265 -9.07 7.80 23.60
CA LYS A 265 -8.17 7.21 24.61
C LYS A 265 -7.38 6.03 24.03
N GLU A 266 -8.04 5.16 23.27
CA GLU A 266 -7.39 4.06 22.55
C GLU A 266 -6.35 4.59 21.56
N ALA A 267 -6.69 5.63 20.78
CA ALA A 267 -5.77 6.24 19.84
C ALA A 267 -4.50 6.80 20.52
N GLU A 268 -4.65 7.38 21.71
CA GLU A 268 -3.53 7.89 22.52
C GLU A 268 -2.64 6.75 23.05
N GLU A 269 -3.25 5.65 23.51
CA GLU A 269 -2.53 4.48 24.03
C GLU A 269 -1.73 3.75 22.94
N TYR A 270 -2.27 3.66 21.72
CA TYR A 270 -1.62 3.01 20.57
C TYR A 270 -0.89 3.99 19.64
N ALA A 271 -0.50 5.17 20.12
CA ALA A 271 0.18 6.16 19.29
C ALA A 271 1.49 5.61 18.65
N PRO A 272 1.82 5.96 17.40
CA PRO A 272 1.14 6.91 16.52
C PRO A 272 -0.17 6.35 15.90
N SER A 273 -1.24 7.14 16.00
CA SER A 273 -2.58 6.76 15.51
C SER A 273 -3.20 7.84 14.62
N ILE A 274 -4.04 7.42 13.68
CA ILE A 274 -4.91 8.27 12.87
C ILE A 274 -6.36 7.90 13.18
N ILE A 275 -7.14 8.89 13.61
CA ILE A 275 -8.60 8.77 13.75
C ILE A 275 -9.24 9.36 12.49
N PHE A 276 -10.00 8.54 11.77
CA PHE A 276 -10.79 8.97 10.63
C PHE A 276 -12.27 8.96 10.98
N ILE A 277 -12.91 10.12 10.86
CA ILE A 277 -14.35 10.29 11.06
C ILE A 277 -14.97 10.51 9.68
N ASP A 278 -15.65 9.49 9.16
CA ASP A 278 -16.46 9.64 7.95
C ASP A 278 -17.81 10.25 8.32
N GLU A 279 -18.38 11.06 7.44
CA GLU A 279 -19.70 11.70 7.66
C GLU A 279 -19.78 12.47 9.00
N ILE A 280 -18.74 13.26 9.31
CA ILE A 280 -18.67 14.07 10.55
C ILE A 280 -19.85 15.05 10.70
N ASP A 281 -20.46 15.46 9.61
CA ASP A 281 -21.68 16.26 9.57
C ASP A 281 -22.86 15.58 10.27
N SER A 282 -22.88 14.24 10.35
CA SER A 282 -23.89 13.50 11.12
C SER A 282 -23.72 13.63 12.64
N ILE A 283 -22.49 13.83 13.13
CA ILE A 283 -22.17 13.95 14.57
C ILE A 283 -22.09 15.42 15.00
N ALA A 284 -21.66 16.30 14.08
CA ALA A 284 -21.47 17.72 14.33
C ALA A 284 -22.24 18.56 13.29
N PRO A 285 -23.59 18.47 13.24
CA PRO A 285 -24.40 19.33 12.39
C PRO A 285 -24.26 20.79 12.83
N LYS A 286 -24.61 21.72 11.93
CA LYS A 286 -24.68 23.14 12.31
C LYS A 286 -25.69 23.29 13.43
N ARG A 287 -25.34 24.12 14.43
CA ARG A 287 -26.17 24.36 15.62
C ARG A 287 -27.60 24.81 15.29
N ASP A 288 -27.79 25.44 14.13
CA ASP A 288 -29.09 25.94 13.65
C ASP A 288 -30.00 24.84 13.07
N GLU A 289 -29.46 23.65 12.76
CA GLU A 289 -30.19 22.51 12.18
C GLU A 289 -30.58 21.46 13.24
N VAL A 290 -30.19 21.66 14.50
CA VAL A 290 -30.46 20.74 15.60
C VAL A 290 -31.79 21.11 16.26
N ASN A 291 -32.87 20.43 15.86
CA ASN A 291 -34.11 20.43 16.65
C ASN A 291 -33.92 19.46 17.82
N GLY A 292 -33.72 20.01 19.02
CA GLY A 292 -33.76 19.25 20.28
C GLY A 292 -35.16 18.80 20.65
#